data_AF-A0A927C8U0-F1
#
_entry.id   AF-A0A927C8U0-F1
#
_cell.length_a   1.000
_cell.length_b   1.000
_cell.length_c   1.000
_cell.angle_alpha   90.00
_cell.angle_beta   90.00
_cell.angle_gamma   90.00
#
_symmetry.space_group_name_H-M   'P 1'
#
loop_
_entity.id
_entity.type
_entity.pdbx_description
1 polymer ?
#
loop_
_entity_poly.entity_id
_entity_poly.type
_entity_poly.pdbx_seq_one_letter_code
_entity_poly.pdbx_strand_id
1 'polypeptide(L)'
;MNLGQLVKTLGWICVLAGIARIGMTPTAIIWGTDSVQELTFGLIACILMSIGTIVTYMVQSEETGGIGLLATLGIIIGNIVTTAMVWTVFVFGGHVEMPDGPVVTISRVVSMAGFLGGTLVFAYLTFRARVFPRWVAGLQLAIVLSMFLPLEDNQWFAAVWGLAYVGMGYCIVADRLNKKTAGVHAEGLKM
;
A
#
# COMPACT_ATOMS: atom_id res chain seq x y z
N MET A 1 -18.67 -17.62 3.24
CA MET A 1 -18.41 -16.18 3.07
C MET A 1 -18.65 -15.83 1.61
N ASN A 2 -19.53 -14.87 1.30
CA ASN A 2 -19.75 -14.46 -0.09
C ASN A 2 -18.68 -13.44 -0.55
N LEU A 3 -18.59 -13.18 -1.86
CA LEU A 3 -17.57 -12.29 -2.42
C LEU A 3 -17.65 -10.87 -1.83
N GLY A 4 -18.85 -10.33 -1.63
CA GLY A 4 -19.04 -9.00 -1.03
C GLY A 4 -18.55 -8.91 0.42
N GLN A 5 -18.76 -9.96 1.22
CA GLN A 5 -18.22 -10.06 2.57
C GLN A 5 -16.69 -10.16 2.55
N LEU A 6 -16.11 -10.96 1.65
CA LEU A 6 -14.66 -11.05 1.49
C LEU A 6 -14.04 -9.69 1.16
N VAL A 7 -14.62 -8.96 0.19
CA VAL A 7 -14.16 -7.62 -0.20
C VAL A 7 -14.23 -6.65 0.99
N LYS A 8 -15.31 -6.67 1.78
CA LYS A 8 -15.40 -5.82 2.98
C LYS A 8 -14.39 -6.20 4.06
N THR A 9 -14.17 -7.49 4.29
CA THR A 9 -13.16 -7.97 5.25
C THR A 9 -11.76 -7.55 4.84
N LEU A 10 -11.40 -7.73 3.57
CA LEU A 10 -10.11 -7.27 3.06
C LEU A 10 -10.01 -5.73 3.04
N GLY A 11 -11.13 -5.02 2.83
CA GLY A 11 -11.21 -3.57 2.98
C GLY A 11 -10.87 -3.12 4.40
N TRP A 12 -11.38 -3.81 5.42
CA TRP A 12 -11.00 -3.57 6.82
C TRP A 12 -9.53 -3.85 7.08
N ILE A 13 -8.96 -4.93 6.50
CA ILE A 13 -7.52 -5.19 6.58
C ILE A 13 -6.73 -4.01 5.99
N CYS A 14 -7.17 -3.45 4.86
CA CYS A 14 -6.54 -2.29 4.25
C CYS A 14 -6.59 -1.04 5.17
N VAL A 15 -7.72 -0.81 5.86
CA VAL A 15 -7.83 0.26 6.87
C VAL A 15 -6.85 0.04 8.02
N LEU A 16 -6.83 -1.16 8.61
CA LEU A 16 -5.94 -1.50 9.71
C LEU A 16 -4.46 -1.39 9.32
N ALA A 17 -4.13 -1.80 8.09
CA ALA A 17 -2.81 -1.65 7.51
C ALA A 17 -2.38 -0.18 7.47
N GLY A 18 -3.27 0.70 7.00
CA GLY A 18 -3.03 2.14 6.94
C GLY A 18 -2.87 2.77 8.33
N ILE A 19 -3.70 2.37 9.31
CA ILE A 19 -3.58 2.83 10.71
C ILE A 19 -2.23 2.37 11.31
N ALA A 20 -1.86 1.12 11.11
CA ALA A 20 -0.56 0.60 11.57
C ALA A 20 0.59 1.40 10.95
N ARG A 21 0.51 1.73 9.65
CA ARG A 21 1.52 2.55 8.97
C ARG A 21 1.59 3.97 9.52
N ILE A 22 0.45 4.60 9.80
CA ILE A 22 0.40 5.92 10.46
C ILE A 22 1.06 5.84 11.85
N GLY A 23 0.93 4.73 12.56
CA GLY A 23 1.55 4.50 13.88
C GLY A 23 3.08 4.58 13.91
N MET A 24 3.76 4.41 12.77
CA MET A 24 5.21 4.63 12.67
C MET A 24 5.60 6.08 12.97
N THR A 25 4.84 7.07 12.47
CA THR A 25 5.18 8.48 12.64
C THR A 25 5.21 8.94 14.11
N PRO A 26 4.15 8.76 14.93
CA PRO A 26 4.21 9.16 16.33
C PRO A 26 5.22 8.34 17.13
N THR A 27 5.46 7.07 16.77
CA THR A 27 6.47 6.26 17.46
C THR A 27 7.89 6.71 17.15
N ALA A 28 8.18 7.09 15.91
CA ALA A 28 9.45 7.72 15.54
C ALA A 28 9.67 9.06 16.25
N ILE A 29 8.62 9.88 16.38
CA ILE A 29 8.69 11.18 17.08
C ILE A 29 8.97 10.99 18.59
N ILE A 30 8.35 9.99 19.23
CA ILE A 30 8.46 9.80 20.69
C ILE A 30 9.71 9.01 21.08
N TRP A 31 10.05 7.95 20.34
CA TRP A 31 11.14 7.01 20.68
C TRP A 31 12.37 7.13 19.77
N GLY A 32 12.33 8.02 18.77
CA GLY A 32 13.39 8.20 17.77
C GLY A 32 13.19 7.35 16.52
N THR A 33 13.78 7.81 15.42
CA THR A 33 13.84 7.09 14.14
C THR A 33 14.55 5.74 14.31
N ASP A 34 14.04 4.70 13.66
CA ASP A 34 14.50 3.31 13.75
C ASP A 34 14.35 2.67 15.13
N SER A 35 13.48 3.22 15.98
CA SER A 35 13.11 2.60 17.26
C SER A 35 12.35 1.27 17.04
N VAL A 36 12.44 0.36 18.02
CA VAL A 36 11.74 -0.93 18.00
C VAL A 36 10.22 -0.75 17.82
N GLN A 37 9.66 0.29 18.42
CA GLN A 37 8.24 0.65 18.34
C GLN A 37 7.86 1.05 16.91
N GLU A 38 8.62 1.93 16.28
CA GLU A 38 8.42 2.34 14.89
C GLU A 38 8.49 1.15 13.94
N LEU A 39 9.56 0.36 14.05
CA LEU A 39 9.78 -0.80 13.19
C LEU A 39 8.70 -1.86 13.37
N THR A 40 8.14 -2.01 14.58
CA THR A 40 7.05 -2.97 14.85
C THR A 40 5.78 -2.55 14.12
N PHE A 41 5.43 -1.27 14.17
CA PHE A 41 4.32 -0.72 13.38
C PHE A 41 4.58 -0.88 11.88
N GLY A 42 5.81 -0.63 11.43
CA GLY A 42 6.22 -0.81 10.04
C GLY A 42 6.07 -2.25 9.55
N LEU A 43 6.48 -3.23 10.35
CA LEU A 43 6.36 -4.65 10.03
C LEU A 43 4.89 -5.08 9.90
N ILE A 44 4.08 -4.75 10.91
CA ILE A 44 2.65 -5.05 10.91
C ILE A 44 1.97 -4.41 9.70
N ALA A 45 2.28 -3.14 9.43
CA ALA A 45 1.76 -2.41 8.30
C ALA A 45 2.08 -3.12 6.98
N CYS A 46 3.34 -3.43 6.68
CA CYS A 46 3.72 -4.02 5.40
C CYS A 46 3.06 -5.39 5.13
N ILE A 47 2.90 -6.22 6.16
CA ILE A 47 2.18 -7.50 6.05
C ILE A 47 0.71 -7.24 5.69
N LEU A 48 0.03 -6.39 6.46
CA LEU A 48 -1.38 -6.09 6.22
C LEU A 48 -1.61 -5.36 4.90
N MET A 49 -0.68 -4.47 4.50
CA MET A 49 -0.73 -3.73 3.24
C MET A 49 -0.57 -4.70 2.06
N SER A 50 0.31 -5.69 2.15
CA SER A 50 0.44 -6.72 1.10
C SER A 50 -0.88 -7.44 0.84
N ILE A 51 -1.59 -7.80 1.92
CA ILE A 51 -2.91 -8.45 1.83
C ILE A 51 -3.97 -7.44 1.35
N GLY A 52 -3.99 -6.23 1.91
CA GLY A 52 -4.95 -5.17 1.61
C GLY A 52 -4.87 -4.64 0.18
N THR A 53 -3.69 -4.67 -0.45
CA THR A 53 -3.52 -4.23 -1.85
C THR A 53 -4.24 -5.18 -2.82
N ILE A 54 -4.48 -6.43 -2.43
CA ILE A 54 -5.24 -7.38 -3.26
C ILE A 54 -6.68 -6.87 -3.45
N VAL A 55 -7.33 -6.40 -2.39
CA VAL A 55 -8.73 -5.93 -2.50
C VAL A 55 -8.85 -4.64 -3.30
N THR A 56 -7.82 -3.77 -3.24
CA THR A 56 -7.83 -2.55 -4.04
C THR A 56 -7.78 -2.87 -5.52
N TYR A 57 -7.10 -3.95 -5.92
CA TYR A 57 -7.18 -4.49 -7.28
C TYR A 57 -8.55 -5.11 -7.58
N MET A 58 -9.05 -6.00 -6.72
CA MET A 58 -10.33 -6.70 -6.94
C MET A 58 -11.49 -5.74 -7.25
N VAL A 59 -11.50 -4.57 -6.60
CA VAL A 59 -12.57 -3.58 -6.77
C VAL A 59 -12.46 -2.81 -8.10
N GLN A 60 -11.28 -2.74 -8.70
CA GLN A 60 -11.04 -2.02 -9.95
C GLN A 60 -10.55 -2.92 -11.10
N SER A 61 -10.61 -4.24 -10.93
CA SER A 61 -10.02 -5.21 -11.87
C SER A 61 -10.68 -5.18 -13.24
N GLU A 62 -11.98 -4.89 -13.29
CA GLU A 62 -12.74 -4.75 -14.55
C GLU A 62 -12.22 -3.59 -15.40
N GLU A 63 -11.81 -2.49 -14.77
CA GLU A 63 -11.39 -1.26 -15.46
C GLU A 63 -9.88 -1.22 -15.73
N THR A 64 -9.09 -1.89 -14.89
CA THR A 64 -7.63 -1.82 -14.93
C THR A 64 -6.97 -3.05 -15.55
N GLY A 65 -7.72 -4.15 -15.67
CA GLY A 65 -7.30 -5.38 -16.33
C GLY A 65 -5.98 -5.94 -15.81
N GLY A 66 -5.17 -6.51 -16.71
CA GLY A 66 -3.87 -7.11 -16.36
C GLY A 66 -2.81 -6.08 -15.94
N ILE A 67 -2.89 -4.82 -16.41
CA ILE A 67 -1.93 -3.77 -16.01
C ILE A 67 -2.15 -3.41 -14.54
N GLY A 68 -3.41 -3.33 -14.09
CA GLY A 68 -3.75 -3.15 -12.68
C GLY A 68 -3.21 -4.27 -11.79
N LEU A 69 -3.23 -5.51 -12.30
CA LEU A 69 -2.65 -6.66 -11.60
C LEU A 69 -1.13 -6.53 -11.45
N LEU A 70 -0.43 -6.20 -12.54
CA LEU A 70 1.04 -6.01 -12.51
C LEU A 70 1.46 -4.90 -11.55
N ALA A 71 0.73 -3.77 -11.56
CA ALA A 71 0.98 -2.68 -10.62
C ALA A 71 0.78 -3.12 -9.16
N THR A 72 -0.29 -3.86 -8.90
CA THR A 72 -0.61 -4.42 -7.57
C THR A 72 0.47 -5.39 -7.10
N LEU A 73 0.94 -6.28 -7.98
CA LEU A 73 2.04 -7.20 -7.68
C LEU A 73 3.34 -6.44 -7.38
N GLY A 74 3.65 -5.38 -8.13
CA GLY A 74 4.79 -4.51 -7.86
C GLY A 74 4.74 -3.89 -6.46
N ILE A 75 3.57 -3.37 -6.05
CA ILE A 75 3.35 -2.82 -4.70
C ILE A 75 3.52 -3.92 -3.63
N ILE A 76 2.96 -5.11 -3.86
CA ILE A 76 3.07 -6.25 -2.93
C ILE A 76 4.53 -6.67 -2.76
N ILE A 77 5.29 -6.79 -3.85
CA ILE A 77 6.72 -7.11 -3.81
C ILE A 77 7.47 -6.04 -3.00
N GLY A 78 7.15 -4.75 -3.22
CA GLY A 78 7.70 -3.65 -2.43
C GLY A 78 7.46 -3.83 -0.94
N ASN A 79 6.21 -4.11 -0.53
CA ASN A 79 5.86 -4.35 0.86
C ASN A 79 6.57 -5.57 1.45
N ILE A 80 6.69 -6.67 0.71
CA ILE A 80 7.41 -7.88 1.15
C ILE A 80 8.88 -7.57 1.39
N VAL A 81 9.52 -6.80 0.50
CA VAL A 81 10.93 -6.43 0.64
C VAL A 81 11.11 -5.51 1.85
N THR A 82 10.24 -4.51 2.04
CA THR A 82 10.26 -3.67 3.25
C THR A 82 10.08 -4.51 4.51
N THR A 83 9.17 -5.49 4.49
CA THR A 83 8.96 -6.44 5.60
C THR A 83 10.25 -7.18 5.91
N ALA A 84 10.94 -7.72 4.88
CA ALA A 84 12.19 -8.43 5.06
C ALA A 84 13.30 -7.52 5.63
N MET A 85 13.42 -6.28 5.14
CA MET A 85 14.39 -5.31 5.67
C MET A 85 14.14 -5.01 7.15
N VAL A 86 12.89 -4.70 7.52
CA VAL A 86 12.53 -4.43 8.92
C VAL A 86 12.76 -5.67 9.78
N TRP A 87 12.42 -6.86 9.29
CA TRP A 87 12.66 -8.12 9.99
C TRP A 87 14.14 -8.37 10.29
N THR A 88 15.04 -8.05 9.35
CA THR A 88 16.47 -8.23 9.57
C THR A 88 17.01 -7.39 10.74
N VAL A 89 16.48 -6.19 10.95
CA VAL A 89 16.86 -5.34 12.09
C VAL A 89 16.49 -6.01 13.42
N PHE A 90 15.32 -6.65 13.50
CA PHE A 90 14.90 -7.39 14.70
C PHE A 90 15.76 -8.62 14.98
N VAL A 91 16.13 -9.37 13.94
CA VAL A 91 16.91 -10.61 14.10
C VAL A 91 18.34 -10.33 14.53
N PHE A 92 18.97 -9.30 13.95
CA PHE A 92 20.38 -9.02 14.17
C PHE A 92 20.64 -7.92 15.21
N GLY A 93 19.59 -7.31 15.78
CA GLY A 93 19.70 -6.33 16.86
C GLY A 93 20.31 -4.99 16.43
N GLY A 94 20.24 -4.65 15.16
CA GLY A 94 20.81 -3.42 14.61
C GLY A 94 20.86 -3.40 13.09
N HIS A 95 21.31 -2.28 12.53
CA HIS A 95 21.59 -2.17 11.11
C HIS A 95 22.79 -3.06 10.76
N VAL A 96 22.52 -4.15 10.05
CA VAL A 96 23.57 -4.97 9.45
C VAL A 96 24.00 -4.27 8.16
N GLU A 97 25.29 -3.96 8.03
CA GLU A 97 25.83 -3.51 6.75
C GLU A 97 25.51 -4.56 5.70
N MET A 98 24.68 -4.18 4.73
CA MET A 98 24.34 -5.08 3.64
C MET A 98 25.60 -5.34 2.83
N PRO A 99 25.95 -6.61 2.56
CA PRO A 99 27.10 -6.91 1.72
C PRO A 99 26.90 -6.31 0.33
N ASP A 100 27.94 -5.64 -0.17
CA ASP A 100 27.94 -5.13 -1.52
C ASP A 100 28.00 -6.30 -2.51
N GLY A 101 27.08 -6.31 -3.47
CA GLY A 101 27.03 -7.37 -4.46
C GLY A 101 26.02 -7.08 -5.57
N PRO A 102 26.27 -7.56 -6.81
CA PRO A 102 25.36 -7.35 -7.93
C PRO A 102 23.92 -7.81 -7.63
N VAL A 103 23.77 -8.90 -6.88
CA VAL A 103 22.46 -9.45 -6.49
C VAL A 103 21.70 -8.49 -5.57
N VAL A 104 22.38 -7.87 -4.59
CA VAL A 104 21.80 -6.91 -3.64
C VAL A 104 21.42 -5.62 -4.34
N THR A 105 22.25 -5.15 -5.28
CA THR A 105 21.95 -3.97 -6.09
C THR A 105 20.74 -4.20 -7.00
N ILE A 106 20.69 -5.34 -7.69
CA ILE A 106 19.56 -5.71 -8.55
C ILE A 106 18.28 -5.82 -7.72
N SER A 107 18.32 -6.46 -6.55
CA SER A 107 17.14 -6.61 -5.71
C SER A 107 16.63 -5.27 -5.20
N ARG A 108 17.51 -4.33 -4.82
CA ARG A 108 17.12 -2.94 -4.46
C ARG A 108 16.45 -2.21 -5.60
N VAL A 109 17.04 -2.27 -6.80
CA VAL A 109 16.47 -1.61 -7.99
C VAL A 109 15.11 -2.19 -8.33
N VAL A 110 14.96 -3.52 -8.35
CA VAL A 110 13.68 -4.19 -8.63
C VAL A 110 12.63 -3.83 -7.58
N SER A 111 13.01 -3.75 -6.31
CA SER A 111 12.09 -3.41 -5.21
C SER A 111 11.63 -1.97 -5.29
N MET A 112 12.56 -1.04 -5.53
CA MET A 112 12.27 0.38 -5.62
C MET A 112 11.47 0.70 -6.89
N ALA A 113 11.85 0.12 -8.04
CA ALA A 113 11.10 0.25 -9.28
C ALA A 113 9.71 -0.41 -9.19
N GLY A 114 9.61 -1.57 -8.55
CA GLY A 114 8.36 -2.28 -8.34
C GLY A 114 7.40 -1.51 -7.42
N PHE A 115 7.90 -0.98 -6.31
CA PHE A 115 7.10 -0.18 -5.38
C PHE A 115 6.72 1.18 -5.96
N LEU A 116 7.69 1.97 -6.40
CA LEU A 116 7.46 3.33 -6.89
C LEU A 116 6.70 3.30 -8.23
N GLY A 117 7.18 2.48 -9.16
CA GLY A 117 6.54 2.28 -10.46
C GLY A 117 5.16 1.65 -10.31
N GLY A 118 5.01 0.64 -9.45
CA GLY A 118 3.72 0.04 -9.12
C GLY A 118 2.74 1.06 -8.56
N THR A 119 3.16 1.86 -7.57
CA THR A 119 2.34 2.92 -6.96
C THR A 119 1.94 3.98 -7.98
N LEU A 120 2.85 4.43 -8.85
CA LEU A 120 2.55 5.42 -9.88
C LEU A 120 1.57 4.90 -10.94
N VAL A 121 1.82 3.70 -11.45
CA VAL A 121 0.92 3.05 -12.41
C VAL A 121 -0.44 2.83 -11.76
N PHE A 122 -0.48 2.36 -10.51
CA PHE A 122 -1.72 2.17 -9.77
C PHE A 122 -2.47 3.49 -9.58
N ALA A 123 -1.80 4.57 -9.16
CA ALA A 123 -2.40 5.89 -9.00
C ALA A 123 -3.02 6.40 -10.31
N TYR A 124 -2.28 6.27 -11.42
CA TYR A 124 -2.76 6.65 -12.75
C TYR A 124 -3.98 5.82 -13.18
N LEU A 125 -3.92 4.50 -12.99
CA LEU A 125 -5.03 3.60 -13.31
C LEU A 125 -6.26 3.90 -12.45
N THR A 126 -6.09 4.11 -11.15
CA THR A 126 -7.18 4.49 -10.24
C THR A 126 -7.81 5.83 -10.64
N PHE A 127 -7.00 6.80 -11.06
CA PHE A 127 -7.50 8.08 -11.59
C PHE A 127 -8.31 7.90 -12.88
N ARG A 128 -7.82 7.07 -13.82
CA ARG A 128 -8.46 6.82 -15.12
C ARG A 128 -9.74 5.99 -14.99
N ALA A 129 -9.69 4.92 -14.21
CA ALA A 129 -10.79 3.98 -13.97
C ALA A 129 -11.96 4.65 -13.24
N ARG A 130 -11.71 5.73 -12.49
CA ARG A 130 -12.71 6.49 -11.72
C ARG A 130 -13.49 5.64 -10.71
N VAL A 131 -13.08 4.40 -10.42
CA VAL A 131 -13.71 3.49 -9.45
C VAL A 131 -13.62 4.07 -8.04
N PHE A 132 -12.43 4.54 -7.65
CA PHE A 132 -12.27 5.31 -6.43
C PHE A 132 -12.52 6.80 -6.68
N PRO A 133 -12.93 7.55 -5.64
CA PRO A 133 -12.88 9.00 -5.67
C PRO A 133 -11.49 9.52 -6.06
N ARG A 134 -11.41 10.62 -6.83
CA ARG A 134 -10.14 11.15 -7.35
C ARG A 134 -9.12 11.51 -6.27
N TRP A 135 -9.59 11.86 -5.06
CA TRP A 135 -8.69 12.16 -3.95
C TRP A 135 -7.86 10.93 -3.53
N VAL A 136 -8.35 9.70 -3.75
CA VAL A 136 -7.58 8.48 -3.48
C VAL A 136 -6.35 8.37 -4.39
N ALA A 137 -6.51 8.65 -5.68
CA ALA A 137 -5.37 8.74 -6.60
C ALA A 137 -4.43 9.89 -6.21
N GLY A 138 -4.98 11.01 -5.73
CA GLY A 138 -4.21 12.11 -5.16
C GLY A 138 -3.35 11.69 -3.96
N LEU A 139 -3.89 10.87 -3.05
CA LEU A 139 -3.12 10.32 -1.92
C LEU A 139 -2.01 9.37 -2.38
N GLN A 140 -2.26 8.54 -3.39
CA GLN A 140 -1.22 7.68 -3.95
C GLN A 140 -0.09 8.48 -4.59
N LEU A 141 -0.43 9.58 -5.28
CA LEU A 141 0.58 10.50 -5.79
C LEU A 141 1.31 11.24 -4.66
N ALA A 142 0.62 11.58 -3.57
CA ALA A 142 1.21 12.22 -2.41
C ALA A 142 2.29 11.34 -1.75
N ILE A 143 2.12 10.02 -1.74
CA ILE A 143 3.16 9.08 -1.29
C ILE A 143 4.44 9.28 -2.10
N VAL A 144 4.34 9.25 -3.43
CA VAL A 144 5.49 9.38 -4.32
C VAL A 144 6.15 10.74 -4.14
N LEU A 145 5.36 11.81 -4.07
CA LEU A 145 5.89 13.16 -3.84
C LEU A 145 6.56 13.30 -2.47
N SER A 146 6.02 12.66 -1.43
CA SER A 146 6.59 12.69 -0.09
C SER A 146 7.97 12.03 -0.01
N MET A 147 8.31 11.11 -0.91
CA MET A 147 9.67 10.53 -0.98
C MET A 147 10.73 11.54 -1.44
N PHE A 148 10.34 12.62 -2.11
CA PHE A 148 11.26 13.66 -2.60
C PHE A 148 11.29 14.90 -1.72
N LEU A 149 10.46 14.97 -0.69
CA LEU A 149 10.43 16.10 0.24
C LEU A 149 11.46 15.88 1.35
N PRO A 150 12.44 16.79 1.54
CA PRO A 150 13.40 16.73 2.63
C PRO A 150 12.76 17.26 3.93
N LEU A 151 11.65 16.64 4.37
CA LEU A 151 11.06 16.88 5.68
C LEU A 151 11.81 16.02 6.70
N GLU A 152 12.10 16.59 7.89
CA GLU A 152 12.84 15.96 9.00
C GLU A 152 12.71 14.43 9.02
N ASP A 153 13.81 13.74 8.66
CA ASP A 153 13.99 12.28 8.61
C ASP A 153 12.87 11.47 7.94
N ASN A 154 12.11 12.10 7.04
CA ASN A 154 11.02 11.46 6.29
C ASN A 154 9.94 10.84 7.20
N GLN A 155 9.84 11.26 8.46
CA GLN A 155 8.95 10.64 9.46
C GLN A 155 7.46 10.72 9.07
N TRP A 156 7.09 11.73 8.28
CA TRP A 156 5.73 11.96 7.79
C TRP A 156 5.36 11.12 6.57
N PHE A 157 6.33 10.51 5.88
CA PHE A 157 6.07 9.63 4.74
C PHE A 157 5.19 8.45 5.14
N ALA A 158 5.44 7.84 6.31
CA ALA A 158 4.64 6.74 6.81
C ALA A 158 3.18 7.14 7.07
N ALA A 159 2.94 8.35 7.58
CA ALA A 159 1.60 8.88 7.77
C ALA A 159 0.86 9.09 6.43
N VAL A 160 1.51 9.69 5.44
CA VAL A 160 0.91 9.91 4.10
C VAL A 160 0.58 8.57 3.44
N TRP A 161 1.50 7.60 3.53
CA TRP A 161 1.29 6.27 2.98
C TRP A 161 0.17 5.52 3.68
N GLY A 162 0.13 5.56 5.01
CA GLY A 162 -0.96 4.96 5.75
C GLY A 162 -2.31 5.60 5.45
N LEU A 163 -2.35 6.93 5.29
CA LEU A 163 -3.58 7.65 4.94
C LEU A 163 -4.16 7.21 3.59
N ALA A 164 -3.31 6.93 2.59
CA ALA A 164 -3.77 6.39 1.31
C ALA A 164 -4.46 5.03 1.46
N TYR A 165 -3.91 4.14 2.29
CA TYR A 165 -4.49 2.82 2.57
C TYR A 165 -5.77 2.91 3.40
N VAL A 166 -5.80 3.78 4.43
CA VAL A 166 -7.04 4.09 5.16
C VAL A 166 -8.11 4.61 4.19
N GLY A 167 -7.75 5.53 3.29
CA GLY A 167 -8.66 6.11 2.33
C GLY A 167 -9.25 5.07 1.37
N MET A 168 -8.41 4.22 0.80
CA MET A 168 -8.84 3.11 -0.06
C MET A 168 -9.74 2.11 0.70
N GLY A 169 -9.30 1.66 1.87
CA GLY A 169 -10.06 0.72 2.70
C GLY A 169 -11.40 1.28 3.15
N TYR A 170 -11.43 2.56 3.55
CA TYR A 170 -12.66 3.27 3.90
C TYR A 170 -13.63 3.33 2.72
N CYS A 171 -13.15 3.67 1.52
CA CYS A 171 -13.99 3.70 0.33
C CYS A 171 -14.65 2.35 0.04
N ILE A 172 -13.92 1.25 0.23
CA ILE A 172 -14.42 -0.12 0.04
C ILE A 172 -15.46 -0.48 1.10
N VAL A 173 -15.14 -0.25 2.39
CA VAL A 173 -15.99 -0.66 3.51
C VAL A 173 -17.28 0.18 3.57
N ALA A 174 -17.17 1.49 3.34
CA ALA A 174 -18.29 2.43 3.38
C ALA A 174 -19.09 2.47 2.06
N ASP A 175 -18.75 1.64 1.07
CA ASP A 175 -19.39 1.58 -0.25
C ASP A 175 -19.42 2.95 -0.95
N ARG A 176 -18.34 3.72 -0.79
CA ARG A 176 -18.11 5.07 -1.36
C ARG A 176 -17.36 5.01 -2.69
N LEU A 177 -17.44 3.88 -3.38
CA LEU A 177 -16.89 3.68 -4.72
C LEU A 177 -17.83 4.36 -5.74
N ASN A 178 -17.28 4.93 -6.80
CA ASN A 178 -18.09 5.57 -7.83
C ASN A 178 -18.73 4.48 -8.73
N LYS A 179 -19.98 4.13 -8.44
CA LYS A 179 -20.73 3.03 -9.08
C LYS A 179 -21.14 3.24 -10.55
N LYS A 180 -20.45 4.07 -11.34
CA LYS A 180 -20.83 4.25 -12.76
C LYS A 180 -20.55 3.02 -13.66
N THR A 181 -19.82 2.01 -13.19
CA THR A 181 -19.57 0.78 -13.97
C THR A 181 -20.15 -0.51 -13.35
N ALA A 182 -20.46 -0.54 -12.05
CA ALA A 182 -20.97 -1.75 -11.39
C ALA A 182 -22.45 -2.07 -11.70
N GLY A 183 -23.17 -1.20 -12.42
CA GLY A 183 -24.59 -1.34 -12.73
C GLY A 183 -24.92 -2.28 -13.89
N VAL A 184 -23.96 -2.67 -14.72
CA VAL A 184 -24.23 -3.48 -15.92
C VAL A 184 -24.25 -5.00 -15.63
N HIS A 185 -23.61 -5.46 -14.54
CA HIS A 185 -23.52 -6.90 -14.24
C HIS A 185 -24.51 -7.43 -13.20
N ALA A 186 -25.17 -6.55 -12.42
CA ALA A 186 -26.21 -6.98 -11.48
C ALA A 186 -27.49 -7.49 -12.17
N GLU A 187 -27.70 -7.13 -13.45
CA GLU A 187 -28.75 -7.72 -14.30
C GLU A 187 -28.28 -9.00 -15.03
N GLY A 188 -26.97 -9.16 -15.28
CA GLY A 188 -26.42 -10.34 -15.96
C GLY A 188 -26.22 -11.58 -15.08
N LEU A 189 -26.31 -11.45 -13.76
CA LEU A 189 -26.22 -12.56 -12.78
C LEU A 189 -27.59 -13.01 -12.25
N LYS A 190 -28.68 -12.49 -12.83
CA LYS A 190 -30.05 -12.92 -12.57
C LYS A 190 -30.63 -13.82 -13.68
N MET A 191 -29.82 -14.26 -14.64
CA MET A 191 -30.19 -15.30 -15.61
C MET A 191 -29.47 -16.61 -15.31
#